data_AF-A0AAU1MY83-F1
#
_entry.id   AF-A0AAU1MY83-F1
#
_cell.length_a   1.000
_cell.length_b   1.000
_cell.length_c   1.000
_cell.angle_alpha   90.00
_cell.angle_beta   90.00
_cell.angle_gamma   90.00
#
_symmetry.space_group_name_H-M   'P 1'
#
loop_
_entity.id
_entity.type
_entity.pdbx_description
1 polymer ?
#
loop_
_entity_poly.entity_id
_entity_poly.type
_entity_poly.pdbx_seq_one_letter_code
_entity_poly.pdbx_strand_id
1 'polypeptide(L)'
;MESMLADMDAGRHVLAPATAHQMFAVPAQLDGTLEHFDDLLIFKREGSVGNADAWWGKIAQVDAVRDGDSPGEIMITFHPGSPFVAIVVRPDRHEDTWRRLALPDGPTPTS
;
A
#
# COMPACT_ATOMS: atom_id res chain seq x y z
N MET A 1 20.47 7.02 9.71
CA MET A 1 20.01 7.42 8.36
C MET A 1 20.48 6.43 7.30
N GLU A 2 21.72 5.92 7.38
CA GLU A 2 22.27 4.91 6.45
C GLU A 2 21.47 3.59 6.38
N SER A 3 20.91 3.10 7.50
CA SER A 3 20.12 1.86 7.49
C SER A 3 18.83 1.97 6.67
N MET A 4 18.12 3.10 6.77
CA MET A 4 16.85 3.30 6.06
C MET A 4 17.05 3.41 4.54
N LEU A 5 18.13 4.06 4.10
CA LEU A 5 18.51 4.11 2.69
C LEU A 5 18.86 2.73 2.14
N ALA A 6 19.58 1.90 2.92
CA ALA A 6 19.90 0.53 2.55
C ALA A 6 18.65 -0.37 2.50
N ASP A 7 17.69 -0.19 3.42
CA ASP A 7 16.42 -0.91 3.40
C ASP A 7 15.52 -0.50 2.22
N MET A 8 15.57 0.78 1.82
CA MET A 8 14.89 1.27 0.62
C MET A 8 15.50 0.70 -0.66
N ASP A 9 16.83 0.71 -0.78
CA ASP A 9 17.53 0.14 -1.94
C ASP A 9 17.32 -1.38 -2.05
N ALA A 10 17.27 -2.08 -0.91
CA ALA A 10 16.98 -3.50 -0.84
C ALA A 10 15.49 -3.86 -1.05
N GLY A 11 14.59 -2.89 -1.19
CA GLY A 11 13.16 -3.11 -1.33
C GLY A 11 12.47 -3.67 -0.07
N ARG A 12 13.13 -3.60 1.09
CA ARG A 12 12.58 -3.98 2.41
C ARG A 12 11.72 -2.88 3.02
N HIS A 13 11.96 -1.64 2.59
CA HIS A 13 11.13 -0.49 2.87
C HIS A 13 10.80 0.20 1.54
N VAL A 14 9.55 0.16 1.11
CA VAL A 14 9.15 0.81 -0.15
C VAL A 14 8.12 1.89 0.11
N LEU A 15 8.20 2.97 -0.66
CA LEU A 15 7.24 4.06 -0.60
C LEU A 15 6.85 4.50 -2.00
N ALA A 16 5.57 4.82 -2.18
CA ALA A 16 5.01 5.22 -3.46
C ALA A 16 3.94 6.29 -3.27
N PRO A 17 3.83 7.26 -4.20
CA PRO A 17 2.65 8.09 -4.33
C PRO A 17 1.39 7.22 -4.38
N ALA A 18 0.36 7.63 -3.66
CA ALA A 18 -0.84 6.83 -3.48
C ALA A 18 -2.11 7.67 -3.38
N THR A 19 -3.21 7.11 -3.86
CA THR A 19 -4.56 7.65 -3.69
C THR A 19 -5.41 6.62 -2.94
N ALA A 20 -5.87 6.98 -1.74
CA ALA A 20 -6.74 6.13 -0.91
C ALA A 20 -8.21 6.41 -1.19
N HIS A 21 -9.00 5.36 -1.40
CA HIS A 21 -10.43 5.42 -1.67
C HIS A 21 -11.22 5.00 -0.42
N GLN A 22 -12.04 5.92 0.09
CA GLN A 22 -12.82 5.75 1.31
C GLN A 22 -14.24 5.27 0.99
N MET A 23 -14.80 4.38 1.82
CA MET A 23 -16.12 3.78 1.56
C MET A 23 -17.29 4.74 1.86
N PHE A 24 -17.17 5.55 2.92
CA PHE A 24 -18.27 6.37 3.45
C PHE A 24 -17.80 7.74 3.98
N ALA A 25 -16.70 8.29 3.44
CA ALA A 25 -16.13 9.55 3.91
C ALA A 25 -16.14 10.65 2.81
N VAL A 26 -16.05 11.90 3.24
CA VAL A 26 -15.85 13.07 2.37
C VAL A 26 -14.56 13.78 2.80
N PRO A 27 -13.57 13.96 1.91
CA PRO A 27 -13.58 13.57 0.49
C PRO A 27 -13.54 12.04 0.33
N ALA A 28 -14.05 11.52 -0.80
CA ALA A 28 -14.05 10.08 -1.07
C ALA A 28 -12.65 9.55 -1.44
N GLN A 29 -11.73 10.46 -1.78
CA GLN A 29 -10.36 10.16 -2.16
C GLN A 29 -9.39 11.05 -1.36
N LEU A 30 -8.28 10.45 -0.96
CA LEU A 30 -7.18 11.13 -0.29
C LEU A 30 -5.90 10.84 -1.03
N ASP A 31 -5.23 11.88 -1.53
CA ASP A 31 -3.88 11.76 -2.06
C ASP A 31 -2.86 11.72 -0.92
N GLY A 32 -1.75 11.03 -1.16
CA GLY A 32 -0.73 10.81 -0.16
C GLY A 32 0.40 9.91 -0.60
N THR A 33 1.05 9.28 0.37
CA THR A 33 2.11 8.29 0.18
C THR A 33 1.75 7.05 0.96
N LEU A 34 1.87 5.88 0.33
CA LEU A 34 1.82 4.60 1.00
C LEU A 34 3.26 4.12 1.23
N GLU A 35 3.58 3.80 2.47
CA GLU A 35 4.82 3.15 2.86
C GLU A 35 4.53 1.70 3.25
N HIS A 36 5.40 0.79 2.84
CA HIS A 36 5.39 -0.61 3.24
C HIS A 36 6.73 -0.98 3.88
N PHE A 37 6.67 -1.47 5.11
CA PHE A 37 7.83 -1.90 5.89
C PHE A 37 7.42 -2.96 6.91
N ASP A 38 8.12 -4.10 6.94
CA ASP A 38 7.95 -5.16 7.96
C ASP A 38 6.47 -5.54 8.20
N ASP A 39 5.77 -5.93 7.13
CA ASP A 39 4.35 -6.32 7.13
C ASP A 39 3.35 -5.21 7.53
N LEU A 40 3.82 -3.97 7.68
CA LEU A 40 3.01 -2.79 7.96
C LEU A 40 2.81 -1.94 6.71
N LEU A 41 1.60 -1.43 6.57
CA LEU A 41 1.21 -0.42 5.59
C LEU A 41 0.93 0.88 6.33
N ILE A 42 1.59 1.96 5.92
CA ILE A 42 1.45 3.28 6.53
C ILE A 42 1.02 4.25 5.44
N PHE A 43 -0.24 4.70 5.47
CA PHE A 43 -0.73 5.71 4.55
C PHE A 43 -0.64 7.09 5.20
N LYS A 44 0.08 8.00 4.55
CA LYS A 44 0.25 9.39 4.98
C LYS A 44 -0.43 10.29 3.98
N ARG A 45 -1.44 11.05 4.43
CA ARG A 45 -2.12 12.03 3.59
C ARG A 45 -1.15 13.12 3.14
N GLU A 46 -1.32 13.60 1.93
CA GLU A 46 -0.59 14.77 1.43
C GLU A 46 -0.81 15.97 2.34
N GLY A 47 0.27 16.68 2.68
CA GLY A 47 0.26 17.83 3.58
C GLY A 47 0.34 17.47 5.08
N SER A 48 0.26 16.20 5.47
CA SER A 48 0.48 15.80 6.86
C SER A 48 1.96 15.88 7.24
N VAL A 49 2.24 16.45 8.42
CA VAL A 49 3.61 16.53 8.97
C VAL A 49 3.85 15.33 9.88
N GLY A 50 4.66 14.38 9.40
CA GLY A 50 5.00 13.16 10.15
C GLY A 50 3.86 12.12 10.18
N ASN A 51 3.89 11.24 11.17
CA ASN A 51 3.00 10.06 11.24
C ASN A 51 1.75 10.28 12.12
N ALA A 52 1.52 11.50 12.62
CA ALA A 52 0.46 11.77 13.61
C ALA A 52 -0.94 11.45 13.07
N ASP A 53 -1.18 11.74 11.79
CA ASP A 53 -2.44 11.50 11.08
C ASP A 53 -2.34 10.35 10.07
N ALA A 54 -1.29 9.53 10.18
CA ALA A 54 -1.11 8.39 9.30
C ALA A 54 -2.10 7.28 9.66
N TRP A 55 -2.67 6.64 8.65
CA TRP A 55 -3.35 5.37 8.86
C TRP A 55 -2.33 4.22 8.86
N TRP A 56 -2.54 3.27 9.77
CA TRP A 56 -1.70 2.09 9.92
C TRP A 56 -2.55 0.85 9.68
N GLY A 57 -2.12 0.03 8.73
CA GLY A 57 -2.68 -1.27 8.40
C GLY A 57 -1.62 -2.37 8.46
N LYS A 58 -2.07 -3.61 8.51
CA LYS A 58 -1.20 -4.78 8.31
C LYS A 58 -1.41 -5.33 6.91
N ILE A 59 -0.40 -5.96 6.32
CA ILE A 59 -0.57 -6.63 5.03
C ILE A 59 -1.65 -7.73 5.08
N ALA A 60 -1.88 -8.34 6.24
CA ALA A 60 -2.96 -9.32 6.44
C ALA A 60 -4.38 -8.73 6.28
N GLN A 61 -4.51 -7.41 6.16
CA GLN A 61 -5.76 -6.75 5.80
C GLN A 61 -5.92 -6.57 4.29
N VAL A 62 -4.87 -6.81 3.50
CA VAL A 62 -4.92 -6.78 2.04
C VAL A 62 -5.70 -7.99 1.56
N ASP A 63 -6.74 -7.72 0.80
CA ASP A 63 -7.64 -8.72 0.21
C ASP A 63 -7.12 -9.14 -1.18
N ALA A 64 -6.73 -8.17 -2.01
CA ALA A 64 -6.18 -8.45 -3.33
C ALA A 64 -5.26 -7.32 -3.81
N VAL A 65 -4.38 -7.67 -4.75
CA VAL A 65 -3.54 -6.72 -5.49
C VAL A 65 -3.70 -6.96 -6.99
N ARG A 66 -3.95 -5.91 -7.76
CA ARG A 66 -4.15 -5.96 -9.22
C ARG A 66 -3.66 -4.68 -9.88
N ASP A 67 -3.59 -4.69 -11.21
CA ASP A 67 -3.37 -3.47 -11.98
C ASP A 67 -4.51 -2.46 -11.75
N GLY A 68 -4.15 -1.19 -11.67
CA GLY A 68 -5.09 -0.08 -11.60
C GLY A 68 -5.67 0.29 -12.97
N ASP A 69 -6.36 1.43 -13.03
CA ASP A 69 -7.02 1.90 -14.25
C ASP A 69 -6.02 2.50 -15.27
N SER A 70 -4.88 3.00 -14.79
CA SER A 70 -3.83 3.62 -15.61
C SER A 70 -2.54 2.79 -15.60
N PRO A 71 -1.72 2.85 -16.67
CA PRO A 71 -0.43 2.16 -16.71
C PRO A 71 0.48 2.60 -15.55
N GLY A 72 1.09 1.63 -14.87
CA GLY A 72 1.93 1.85 -13.70
C GLY A 72 1.16 2.02 -12.38
N GLU A 73 -0.17 1.92 -12.40
CA GLU A 73 -0.97 1.86 -11.18
C GLU A 73 -1.10 0.43 -10.67
N ILE A 74 -0.97 0.28 -9.35
CA ILE A 74 -1.31 -0.95 -8.64
C ILE A 74 -2.42 -0.61 -7.65
N MET A 75 -3.55 -1.30 -7.78
CA MET A 75 -4.66 -1.22 -6.85
C MET A 75 -4.55 -2.30 -5.79
N ILE A 76 -4.50 -1.87 -4.54
CA ILE A 76 -4.51 -2.72 -3.35
C ILE A 76 -5.89 -2.61 -2.71
N THR A 77 -6.65 -3.70 -2.63
CA THR A 77 -7.95 -3.73 -1.92
C THR A 77 -7.80 -4.33 -0.54
N PHE A 78 -8.70 -3.94 0.37
CA PHE A 78 -8.65 -4.36 1.76
C PHE A 78 -9.92 -5.09 2.19
N HIS A 79 -9.77 -6.00 3.17
CA HIS A 79 -10.89 -6.69 3.78
C HIS A 79 -11.84 -5.70 4.51
N PRO A 80 -13.12 -6.07 4.66
CA PRO A 80 -14.09 -5.28 5.42
C PRO A 80 -13.60 -5.03 6.85
N GLY A 81 -13.43 -3.76 7.22
CA GLY A 81 -12.87 -3.33 8.51
C GLY A 81 -11.71 -2.34 8.37
N SER A 82 -11.10 -2.25 7.18
CA SER A 82 -10.23 -1.12 6.82
C SER A 82 -11.07 0.15 6.60
N PRO A 83 -10.57 1.35 6.97
CA PRO A 83 -11.21 2.61 6.60
C PRO A 83 -11.15 2.89 5.09
N PHE A 84 -10.29 2.17 4.37
CA PHE A 84 -10.13 2.27 2.93
C PHE A 84 -10.66 1.02 2.25
N VAL A 85 -11.38 1.22 1.14
CA VAL A 85 -11.79 0.12 0.25
C VAL A 85 -10.60 -0.29 -0.62
N ALA A 86 -9.85 0.70 -1.09
CA ALA A 86 -8.68 0.50 -1.91
C ALA A 86 -7.66 1.61 -1.67
N ILE A 87 -6.38 1.31 -1.89
CA ILE A 87 -5.33 2.30 -2.08
C ILE A 87 -4.67 1.99 -3.43
N VAL A 88 -4.63 2.98 -4.31
CA VAL A 88 -3.93 2.88 -5.60
C VAL A 88 -2.55 3.49 -5.41
N VAL A 89 -1.50 2.72 -5.69
CA VAL A 89 -0.11 3.19 -5.65
C VAL A 89 0.45 3.34 -7.05
N ARG A 90 1.38 4.28 -7.22
CA ARG A 90 2.13 4.52 -8.47
C ARG A 90 3.63 4.44 -8.18
N PRO A 91 4.20 3.22 -8.07
CA PRO A 91 5.60 3.05 -7.72
C PRO A 91 6.53 3.40 -8.89
N ASP A 92 7.55 4.21 -8.62
CA ASP A 92 8.67 4.42 -9.57
C ASP A 92 9.64 3.22 -9.56
N ARG A 93 9.71 2.50 -8.43
CA ARG A 93 10.62 1.38 -8.17
C ARG A 93 9.96 0.30 -7.33
N HIS A 94 10.55 -0.90 -7.37
CA HIS A 94 10.11 -2.05 -6.56
C HIS A 94 8.63 -2.41 -6.79
N GLU A 95 8.16 -2.30 -8.02
CA GLU A 95 6.79 -2.67 -8.42
C GLU A 95 6.45 -4.10 -7.97
N ASP A 96 7.38 -5.04 -8.14
CA ASP A 96 7.24 -6.42 -7.68
C ASP A 96 6.94 -6.55 -6.18
N THR A 97 7.50 -5.67 -5.33
CA THR A 97 7.23 -5.68 -3.89
C THR A 97 5.78 -5.33 -3.61
N TRP A 98 5.23 -4.32 -4.31
CA TRP A 98 3.83 -3.93 -4.19
C TRP A 98 2.89 -5.04 -4.70
N ARG A 99 3.25 -5.70 -5.80
CA ARG A 99 2.46 -6.82 -6.37
C ARG A 99 2.41 -8.04 -5.46
N ARG A 100 3.41 -8.23 -4.60
CA ARG A 100 3.50 -9.35 -3.64
C ARG A 100 2.82 -9.09 -2.31
N LEU A 101 2.16 -7.94 -2.13
CA LEU A 101 1.46 -7.62 -0.87
C LEU A 101 0.21 -8.48 -0.64
N ALA A 102 -0.42 -8.97 -1.71
CA ALA A 102 -1.42 -10.02 -1.56
C ALA A 102 -0.71 -11.24 -0.98
N LEU A 103 -1.17 -11.69 0.19
CA LEU A 103 -0.72 -12.99 0.71
C LEU A 103 -0.99 -14.03 -0.39
N PRO A 104 -0.04 -14.94 -0.67
CA PRO A 104 -0.36 -16.07 -1.51
C PRO A 104 -1.50 -16.81 -0.80
N ASP A 105 -2.70 -16.74 -1.35
CA ASP A 105 -3.78 -17.66 -1.03
C ASP A 105 -3.14 -19.06 -1.00
N GLY A 106 -3.04 -19.68 0.17
CA GLY A 106 -2.64 -21.08 0.23
C GLY A 106 -3.74 -21.96 -0.40
N PRO A 107 -3.48 -23.23 -0.73
CA PRO A 107 -2.25 -23.83 -1.22
C PRO A 107 -2.17 -23.77 -2.77
N THR A 108 -0.98 -23.92 -3.31
CA THR A 108 -0.76 -24.32 -4.72
C THR A 108 -1.74 -25.43 -5.12
N PRO A 109 -2.42 -25.36 -6.28
CA PRO A 109 -3.22 -26.47 -6.76
C PRO A 109 -2.29 -27.67 -6.99
N THR A 110 -2.38 -28.67 -6.12
CA THR A 110 -1.74 -29.96 -6.34
C THR A 110 -2.37 -30.57 -7.59
N SER A 111 -1.49 -30.98 -8.52
CA SER A 111 -1.82 -31.64 -9.78
C SER A 111 -2.72 -32.86 -9.64
#